data_AF-A0A0F9JPE7-F1
#
_entry.id   AF-A0A0F9JPE7-F1
#
_cell.length_a   1.000
_cell.length_b   1.000
_cell.length_c   1.000
_cell.angle_alpha   90.00
_cell.angle_beta   90.00
_cell.angle_gamma   90.00
#
_symmetry.space_group_name_H-M   'P 1'
#
loop_
_entity.id
_entity.type
_entity.pdbx_description
1 polymer ?
#
loop_
_entity_poly.entity_id
_entity_poly.type
_entity_poly.pdbx_seq_one_letter_code
_entity_poly.pdbx_strand_id
1 'polypeptide(L)'
;PPLTPVSSHDAKVVAANLLNGNHKKPDYTGVPSVAFTIPPIAAVGLTEAKAREKGLKFRMQSRETPTWFTARQQAEQVYGFKVLVDEKTDHILGAHLVGPHVDEVINIFALAIKHGLTTKDLKTTMFAYPTGASDIGSML
;
A
#
# COMPACT_ATOMS: atom_id res chain seq x y z
N PRO A 1 -6.74 9.12 9.65
CA PRO A 1 -6.23 8.31 10.78
C PRO A 1 -5.27 9.16 11.62
N PRO A 2 -5.09 8.93 12.92
CA PRO A 2 -4.20 9.71 13.77
C PRO A 2 -2.73 9.39 13.46
N LEU A 3 -2.19 10.00 12.40
CA LEU A 3 -0.83 9.80 11.90
C LEU A 3 -0.18 11.17 11.62
N THR A 4 1.11 11.30 11.92
CA THR A 4 1.89 12.53 11.65
C THR A 4 1.75 13.04 10.21
N PRO A 5 1.90 12.22 9.13
CA PRO A 5 1.71 12.70 7.76
C PRO A 5 0.29 13.21 7.48
N VAL A 6 -0.73 12.62 8.11
CA VAL A 6 -2.13 13.06 7.98
C VAL A 6 -2.32 14.42 8.65
N SER A 7 -1.76 14.62 9.84
CA SER A 7 -1.79 15.92 10.52
C SER A 7 -1.17 17.03 9.67
N SER A 8 -0.01 16.77 9.05
CA SER A 8 0.66 17.74 8.17
C SER A 8 -0.14 18.01 6.90
N HIS A 9 -0.80 17.00 6.33
CA HIS A 9 -1.68 17.15 5.18
C HIS A 9 -2.90 18.01 5.51
N ASP A 10 -3.58 17.71 6.60
CA ASP A 10 -4.76 18.46 7.06
C ASP A 10 -4.40 19.93 7.35
N ALA A 11 -3.26 20.18 7.99
CA ALA A 11 -2.76 21.53 8.24
C ALA A 11 -2.56 22.32 6.93
N LYS A 12 -2.01 21.69 5.87
CA LYS A 12 -1.85 22.33 4.55
C LYS A 12 -3.21 22.65 3.91
N VAL A 13 -4.19 21.77 4.05
CA VAL A 13 -5.55 22.00 3.54
C VAL A 13 -6.20 23.17 4.27
N VAL A 14 -6.12 23.20 5.60
CA VAL A 14 -6.65 24.30 6.43
C VAL A 14 -5.97 25.62 6.07
N ALA A 15 -4.64 25.66 6.03
CA ALA A 15 -3.90 26.87 5.67
C ALA A 15 -4.28 27.39 4.28
N ALA A 16 -4.38 26.50 3.29
CA ALA A 16 -4.80 26.88 1.95
C ALA A 16 -6.24 27.43 1.92
N ASN A 17 -7.16 26.86 2.69
CA ASN A 17 -8.55 27.34 2.76
C ASN A 17 -8.67 28.69 3.46
N LEU A 18 -7.86 28.94 4.49
CA LEU A 18 -7.81 30.23 5.18
C LEU A 18 -7.25 31.34 4.29
N LEU A 19 -6.20 31.03 3.51
CA LEU A 19 -5.49 32.02 2.69
C LEU A 19 -6.14 32.26 1.33
N ASN A 20 -6.72 31.21 0.71
CA ASN A 20 -7.10 31.22 -0.70
C ASN A 20 -8.60 30.94 -0.92
N GLY A 21 -9.41 30.91 0.15
CA GLY A 21 -10.82 30.57 0.10
C GLY A 21 -11.11 29.09 0.31
N ASN A 22 -12.26 28.80 0.91
CA ASN A 22 -12.62 27.49 1.44
C ASN A 22 -13.09 26.50 0.35
N HIS A 23 -12.15 26.05 -0.48
CA HIS A 23 -12.44 25.21 -1.65
C HIS A 23 -11.73 23.85 -1.64
N LYS A 24 -10.70 23.65 -0.83
CA LYS A 24 -9.99 22.38 -0.73
C LYS A 24 -10.64 21.45 0.30
N LYS A 25 -10.75 20.17 -0.06
CA LYS A 25 -11.10 19.09 0.87
C LYS A 25 -9.90 18.17 1.03
N PRO A 26 -9.64 17.64 2.23
CA PRO A 26 -8.57 16.67 2.41
C PRO A 26 -8.92 15.37 1.68
N ASP A 27 -7.97 14.86 0.90
CA ASP A 27 -8.07 13.57 0.24
C ASP A 27 -7.17 12.54 0.94
N TYR A 28 -7.81 11.55 1.56
CA TYR A 28 -7.17 10.47 2.32
C TYR A 28 -7.01 9.16 1.51
N THR A 29 -7.27 9.21 0.21
CA THR A 29 -7.06 8.07 -0.68
C THR A 29 -5.59 7.67 -0.64
N GLY A 30 -5.32 6.37 -0.43
CA GLY A 30 -3.96 5.84 -0.41
C GLY A 30 -3.11 6.23 0.80
N VAL A 31 -3.68 6.61 1.95
CA VAL A 31 -2.89 6.85 3.18
C VAL A 31 -2.39 5.52 3.76
N PRO A 32 -1.07 5.24 3.79
CA PRO A 32 -0.53 4.03 4.39
C PRO A 32 -0.44 4.15 5.91
N SER A 33 -0.33 3.01 6.58
CA SER A 33 -0.05 2.91 8.01
C SER A 33 0.96 1.79 8.25
N VAL A 34 1.89 2.02 9.16
CA VAL A 34 2.99 1.10 9.47
C VAL A 34 3.12 0.96 10.97
N ALA A 35 3.26 -0.28 11.44
CA ALA A 35 3.81 -0.59 12.74
C ALA A 35 5.27 -1.01 12.56
N PHE A 36 6.21 -0.23 13.12
CA PHE A 36 7.65 -0.45 13.01
C PHE A 36 8.15 -1.51 14.00
N THR A 37 7.47 -2.65 14.04
CA THR A 37 7.92 -3.87 14.74
C THR A 37 9.08 -4.52 13.98
N ILE A 38 9.61 -5.63 14.52
CA ILE A 38 10.64 -6.42 13.85
C ILE A 38 10.07 -7.84 13.60
N PRO A 39 9.75 -8.20 12.33
CA PRO A 39 9.73 -7.33 11.15
C PRO A 39 8.56 -6.32 11.17
N PRO A 40 8.62 -5.26 10.35
CA PRO A 40 7.52 -4.30 10.21
C PRO A 40 6.25 -4.93 9.64
N ILE A 41 5.10 -4.34 9.98
CA ILE A 41 3.81 -4.65 9.39
C ILE A 41 3.25 -3.35 8.78
N ALA A 42 2.83 -3.42 7.53
CA ALA A 42 2.37 -2.26 6.78
C ALA A 42 1.04 -2.54 6.08
N ALA A 43 0.18 -1.52 5.98
CA ALA A 43 -1.10 -1.62 5.30
C ALA A 43 -1.49 -0.32 4.61
N VAL A 44 -2.23 -0.43 3.51
CA VAL A 44 -2.86 0.70 2.82
C VAL A 44 -4.16 0.26 2.15
N GLY A 45 -5.14 1.17 2.08
CA GLY A 45 -6.42 0.91 1.42
C GLY A 45 -7.40 0.08 2.25
N LEU A 46 -8.20 -0.74 1.59
CA LEU A 46 -9.25 -1.54 2.20
C LEU A 46 -8.71 -2.88 2.72
N THR A 47 -9.14 -3.23 3.93
CA THR A 47 -9.09 -4.61 4.42
C THR A 47 -10.07 -5.48 3.63
N GLU A 48 -9.83 -6.79 3.59
CA GLU A 48 -10.76 -7.76 3.01
C GLU A 48 -12.18 -7.66 3.57
N ALA A 49 -12.34 -7.58 4.89
CA ALA A 49 -13.65 -7.45 5.53
C ALA A 49 -14.42 -6.21 5.02
N LYS A 50 -13.77 -5.04 5.02
CA LYS A 50 -14.33 -3.79 4.48
C LYS A 50 -14.65 -3.85 2.98
N ALA A 51 -13.83 -4.55 2.19
CA ALA A 51 -14.10 -4.72 0.76
C ALA A 51 -15.36 -5.58 0.54
N ARG A 52 -15.53 -6.65 1.33
CA ARG A 52 -16.72 -7.50 1.31
C ARG A 52 -17.97 -6.78 1.82
N GLU A 53 -17.86 -6.02 2.91
CA GLU A 53 -18.95 -5.19 3.47
C GLU A 53 -19.47 -4.17 2.43
N LYS A 54 -18.57 -3.61 1.63
CA LYS A 54 -18.91 -2.70 0.53
C LYS A 54 -19.48 -3.40 -0.71
N GLY A 55 -19.60 -4.73 -0.71
CA GLY A 55 -20.09 -5.51 -1.85
C GLY A 55 -19.18 -5.47 -3.08
N LEU A 56 -17.88 -5.19 -2.90
CA LEU A 56 -16.92 -5.12 -4.01
C LEU A 56 -16.58 -6.52 -4.51
N LYS A 57 -16.42 -6.65 -5.83
CA LYS A 57 -15.88 -7.85 -6.48
C LYS A 57 -14.38 -7.68 -6.66
N PHE A 58 -13.58 -8.55 -6.04
CA PHE A 58 -12.13 -8.43 -6.04
C PHE A 58 -11.45 -9.79 -6.05
N ARG A 59 -10.31 -9.87 -6.72
CA ARG A 59 -9.35 -10.95 -6.58
C ARG A 59 -8.39 -10.64 -5.44
N MET A 60 -7.98 -11.68 -4.71
CA MET A 60 -7.05 -11.56 -3.61
C MET A 60 -5.88 -12.51 -3.82
N GLN A 61 -4.67 -12.00 -3.65
CA GLN A 61 -3.46 -12.81 -3.59
C GLN A 61 -2.84 -12.68 -2.20
N SER A 62 -2.59 -13.81 -1.54
CA SER A 62 -1.96 -13.83 -0.22
C SER A 62 -1.08 -15.05 -0.06
N ARG A 63 0.17 -14.84 0.35
CA ARG A 63 1.18 -15.89 0.49
C ARG A 63 2.19 -15.51 1.56
N GLU A 64 2.74 -16.52 2.20
CA GLU A 64 4.01 -16.44 2.91
C GLU A 64 5.16 -16.70 1.92
N THR A 65 6.21 -15.91 2.03
CA THR A 65 7.32 -15.85 1.08
C THR A 65 8.71 -15.78 1.75
N PRO A 66 9.01 -16.57 2.81
CA PRO A 66 10.32 -16.55 3.46
C PRO A 66 11.46 -16.99 2.52
N THR A 67 11.13 -17.69 1.44
CA THR A 67 12.11 -18.18 0.45
C THR A 67 12.49 -17.16 -0.62
N TRP A 68 11.83 -16.00 -0.67
CA TRP A 68 12.18 -14.92 -1.60
C TRP A 68 13.55 -14.32 -1.26
N PHE A 69 14.28 -13.84 -2.27
CA PHE A 69 15.65 -13.36 -2.08
C PHE A 69 15.72 -12.21 -1.05
N THR A 70 14.73 -11.31 -1.06
CA THR A 70 14.59 -10.20 -0.11
C THR A 70 14.57 -10.66 1.36
N ALA A 71 13.91 -11.77 1.66
CA ALA A 71 13.91 -12.36 3.00
C ALA A 71 15.18 -13.17 3.28
N ARG A 72 15.61 -14.00 2.31
CA ARG A 72 16.80 -14.85 2.46
C ARG A 72 18.08 -14.06 2.71
N GLN A 73 18.27 -12.92 2.05
CA GLN A 73 19.47 -12.09 2.26
C GLN A 73 19.54 -11.49 3.67
N GLN A 74 18.40 -11.34 4.35
CA GLN A 74 18.29 -10.83 5.72
C GLN A 74 18.12 -11.95 6.77
N ALA A 75 18.14 -13.23 6.34
CA ALA A 75 17.77 -14.37 7.17
C ALA A 75 16.39 -14.26 7.85
N GLU A 76 15.47 -13.48 7.28
CA GLU A 76 14.13 -13.24 7.83
C GLU A 76 13.19 -14.42 7.51
N GLN A 77 12.53 -14.96 8.52
CA GLN A 77 11.60 -16.09 8.39
C GLN A 77 10.15 -15.64 8.25
N VAL A 78 9.84 -14.40 8.64
CA VAL A 78 8.52 -13.82 8.56
C VAL A 78 8.50 -12.83 7.39
N TYR A 79 8.06 -13.31 6.24
CA TYR A 79 7.77 -12.47 5.08
C TYR A 79 6.48 -12.94 4.41
N GLY A 80 5.56 -12.02 4.15
CA GLY A 80 4.31 -12.34 3.49
C GLY A 80 3.50 -11.12 3.11
N PHE A 81 2.45 -11.36 2.33
CA PHE A 81 1.60 -10.31 1.79
C PHE A 81 0.15 -10.76 1.63
N LYS A 82 -0.74 -9.76 1.53
CA LYS A 82 -2.12 -9.86 1.06
C LYS A 82 -2.47 -8.62 0.24
N VAL A 83 -2.71 -8.79 -1.05
CA VAL A 83 -3.12 -7.71 -1.97
C VAL A 83 -4.50 -8.00 -2.54
N LEU A 84 -5.33 -6.96 -2.58
CA LEU A 84 -6.71 -6.99 -3.10
C LEU A 84 -6.78 -6.12 -4.35
N VAL A 85 -7.37 -6.66 -5.41
CA VAL A 85 -7.47 -5.98 -6.70
C VAL A 85 -8.90 -6.09 -7.21
N ASP A 86 -9.47 -4.97 -7.63
CA ASP A 86 -10.79 -4.91 -8.23
C ASP A 86 -10.85 -5.71 -9.54
N GLU A 87 -11.84 -6.60 -9.68
CA GLU A 87 -11.94 -7.50 -10.85
C GLU A 87 -12.28 -6.76 -12.15
N LYS A 88 -12.93 -5.58 -12.06
CA LYS A 88 -13.41 -4.85 -13.22
C LYS A 88 -12.39 -3.84 -13.72
N THR A 89 -11.73 -3.14 -12.81
CA THR A 89 -10.86 -1.99 -13.11
C THR A 89 -9.37 -2.34 -13.05
N ASP A 90 -9.00 -3.50 -12.52
CA ASP A 90 -7.61 -3.88 -12.22
C ASP A 90 -6.89 -2.89 -11.27
N HIS A 91 -7.64 -2.04 -10.56
CA HIS A 91 -7.10 -1.15 -9.54
C HIS A 91 -6.86 -1.89 -8.23
N ILE A 92 -5.80 -1.49 -7.54
CA ILE A 92 -5.50 -1.99 -6.20
C ILE A 92 -6.50 -1.39 -5.22
N LEU A 93 -7.17 -2.25 -4.45
CA LEU A 93 -8.13 -1.86 -3.42
C LEU A 93 -7.46 -1.76 -2.05
N GLY A 94 -6.45 -2.60 -1.80
CA GLY A 94 -5.67 -2.58 -0.57
C GLY A 94 -4.49 -3.55 -0.62
N ALA A 95 -3.47 -3.26 0.18
CA ALA A 95 -2.29 -4.09 0.34
C ALA A 95 -1.90 -4.16 1.82
N HIS A 96 -1.50 -5.34 2.27
CA HIS A 96 -1.12 -5.64 3.64
C HIS A 96 0.12 -6.51 3.61
N LEU A 97 1.19 -6.07 4.25
CA LEU A 97 2.52 -6.63 4.12
C LEU A 97 3.11 -6.86 5.51
N VAL A 98 3.92 -7.90 5.66
CA VAL A 98 4.75 -8.14 6.84
C VAL A 98 6.09 -8.68 6.38
N GLY A 99 7.19 -8.15 6.88
CA GLY A 99 8.54 -8.61 6.54
C GLY A 99 9.55 -7.49 6.34
N PRO A 100 10.73 -7.79 5.77
CA PRO A 100 11.82 -6.82 5.68
C PRO A 100 11.45 -5.72 4.68
N HIS A 101 11.69 -4.46 5.07
CA HIS A 101 11.49 -3.26 4.24
C HIS A 101 10.04 -3.00 3.77
N VAL A 102 9.04 -3.70 4.30
CA VAL A 102 7.64 -3.51 3.87
C VAL A 102 7.08 -2.14 4.23
N ASP A 103 7.68 -1.48 5.22
CA ASP A 103 7.45 -0.10 5.62
C ASP A 103 7.79 0.92 4.51
N GLU A 104 8.72 0.57 3.62
CA GLU A 104 9.02 1.35 2.42
C GLU A 104 8.18 0.90 1.22
N VAL A 105 8.05 -0.42 1.01
CA VAL A 105 7.32 -1.01 -0.13
C VAL A 105 5.85 -0.58 -0.14
N ILE A 106 5.22 -0.42 1.02
CA ILE A 106 3.82 0.00 1.13
C ILE A 106 3.56 1.37 0.47
N ASN A 107 4.58 2.24 0.37
CA ASN A 107 4.44 3.54 -0.27
C ASN A 107 4.19 3.43 -1.78
N ILE A 108 4.65 2.36 -2.44
CA ILE A 108 4.35 2.10 -3.86
C ILE A 108 2.87 1.73 -4.03
N PHE A 109 2.32 0.91 -3.13
CA PHE A 109 0.89 0.59 -3.12
C PHE A 109 0.04 1.82 -2.78
N ALA A 110 0.49 2.68 -1.86
CA ALA A 110 -0.14 3.95 -1.54
C ALA A 110 -0.22 4.87 -2.76
N LEU A 111 0.88 5.01 -3.50
CA LEU A 111 0.96 5.76 -4.74
C LEU A 111 0.01 5.19 -5.80
N ALA A 112 0.01 3.86 -5.99
CA ALA A 112 -0.88 3.19 -6.93
C ALA A 112 -2.36 3.46 -6.62
N ILE A 113 -2.76 3.34 -5.36
CA ILE A 113 -4.14 3.63 -4.92
C ILE A 113 -4.48 5.11 -5.11
N LYS A 114 -3.56 6.01 -4.74
CA LYS A 114 -3.75 7.46 -4.85
C LYS A 114 -3.97 7.92 -6.28
N HIS A 115 -3.24 7.32 -7.23
CA HIS A 115 -3.25 7.72 -8.63
C HIS A 115 -4.08 6.79 -9.54
N GLY A 116 -4.74 5.78 -8.98
CA GLY A 116 -5.55 4.83 -9.75
C GLY A 116 -4.72 4.01 -10.73
N LEU A 117 -3.49 3.62 -10.36
CA LEU A 117 -2.66 2.75 -11.19
C LEU A 117 -3.22 1.31 -11.16
N THR A 118 -3.16 0.66 -12.31
CA THR A 118 -3.54 -0.73 -12.48
C THR A 118 -2.44 -1.68 -12.02
N THR A 119 -2.76 -2.96 -11.83
CA THR A 119 -1.71 -3.96 -11.57
C THR A 119 -0.78 -4.14 -12.76
N LYS A 120 -1.29 -3.93 -13.98
CA LYS A 120 -0.49 -3.93 -15.19
C LYS A 120 0.61 -2.87 -15.14
N ASP A 121 0.28 -1.64 -14.74
CA ASP A 121 1.26 -0.55 -14.64
C ASP A 121 2.42 -0.95 -13.72
N LEU A 122 2.11 -1.52 -12.56
CA LEU A 122 3.13 -1.99 -11.61
C LEU A 122 3.92 -3.20 -12.14
N LYS A 123 3.26 -4.19 -12.76
CA LYS A 123 3.93 -5.37 -13.34
C LYS A 123 4.87 -5.03 -14.49
N THR A 124 4.57 -3.98 -15.25
CA THR A 124 5.42 -3.53 -16.37
C THR A 124 6.55 -2.59 -15.93
N THR A 125 6.54 -2.15 -14.67
CA THR A 125 7.59 -1.27 -14.13
C THR A 125 8.86 -2.09 -13.85
N MET A 126 10.01 -1.59 -14.31
CA MET A 126 11.31 -2.20 -14.04
C MET A 126 11.81 -1.77 -12.66
N PHE A 127 11.76 -2.70 -11.70
CA PHE A 127 12.30 -2.49 -10.35
C PHE A 127 13.72 -3.02 -10.23
N ALA A 128 14.53 -2.39 -9.38
CA ALA A 128 15.84 -2.91 -9.01
C ALA A 128 15.69 -4.26 -8.30
N TYR A 129 16.51 -5.24 -8.68
CA TYR A 129 16.49 -6.58 -8.11
C TYR A 129 17.86 -6.90 -7.48
N PRO A 130 17.90 -7.47 -6.27
CA PRO A 130 16.77 -7.87 -5.42
C PRO A 130 16.35 -6.77 -4.44
N THR A 131 15.08 -6.36 -4.49
CA THR A 131 14.48 -5.42 -3.53
C THR A 131 13.03 -5.82 -3.19
N GLY A 132 12.51 -5.35 -2.05
CA GLY A 132 11.08 -5.52 -1.73
C GLY A 132 10.15 -4.90 -2.78
N ALA A 133 10.59 -3.87 -3.51
CA ALA A 133 9.83 -3.31 -4.63
C ALA A 133 9.79 -4.27 -5.83
N SER A 134 10.88 -4.98 -6.14
CA SER A 134 10.87 -6.00 -7.21
C SER A 134 9.96 -7.18 -6.92
N ASP A 135 9.62 -7.42 -5.66
CA ASP A 135 8.69 -8.47 -5.26
C ASP A 135 7.22 -8.14 -5.64
N ILE A 136 6.88 -6.85 -5.84
CA ILE A 136 5.50 -6.38 -6.14
C ILE A 136 4.92 -7.08 -7.37
N GLY A 137 5.74 -7.29 -8.42
CA GLY A 137 5.27 -7.98 -9.63
C GLY A 137 4.76 -9.39 -9.36
N SER A 138 5.35 -10.07 -8.36
CA SER A 138 4.93 -11.40 -7.89
C SER A 138 3.80 -11.35 -6.85
N MET A 139 3.53 -10.19 -6.24
CA MET A 139 2.44 -10.00 -5.28
C MET A 139 1.07 -9.76 -5.95
N LEU A 140 1.06 -9.38 -7.23
CA LEU A 140 -0.10 -8.95 -8.02
C LEU A 140 -0.54 -9.99 -9.05
#